data_AF-A0A2E0XAA7-F1
#
_entry.id   AF-A0A2E0XAA7-F1
#
_cell.length_a   1.000
_cell.length_b   1.000
_cell.length_c   1.000
_cell.angle_alpha   90.00
_cell.angle_beta   90.00
_cell.angle_gamma   90.00
#
_symmetry.space_group_name_H-M   'P 1'
#
loop_
_entity.id
_entity.type
_entity.pdbx_description
1 polymer ?
#
loop_
_entity_poly.entity_id
_entity_poly.type
_entity_poly.pdbx_seq_one_letter_code
_entity_poly.pdbx_strand_id
1 'polypeptide(L)'
;MEIPPLEPFDIDHLEPVTVEVMLRLPRLTTDDTREAAQQFSRVLASAGADDIYEQPADLACILSRCLLAVADELLQNPHNLLSLFCSPQYEPWFERRCDLLAPSAAGAAVNRAAIASTLDRWQIDDANRHLLTSATIILAVGSLGTIGRLPMQVQPETQAMN
;
A
#
# COMPACT_ATOMS: atom_id res chain seq x y z
N MET A 1 11.38 10.96 29.01
CA MET A 1 12.07 10.35 27.86
C MET A 1 11.87 11.28 26.70
N GLU A 2 12.95 11.92 26.22
CA GLU A 2 12.91 12.65 24.96
C GLU A 2 13.01 11.60 23.84
N ILE A 3 12.06 11.62 22.91
CA ILE A 3 12.12 10.77 21.73
C ILE A 3 13.18 11.40 20.81
N PRO A 4 14.27 10.68 20.46
CA PRO A 4 15.27 11.23 19.56
C PRO A 4 14.61 11.62 18.23
N PRO A 5 15.08 12.69 17.56
CA PRO A 5 14.56 13.06 16.25
C PRO A 5 14.73 11.87 15.31
N LEU A 6 13.62 11.44 14.69
CA LEU A 6 13.65 10.41 13.66
C LEU A 6 14.50 10.91 12.50
N GLU A 7 15.52 10.15 12.10
CA GLU A 7 16.22 10.43 10.85
C GLU A 7 15.20 10.39 9.70
N PRO A 8 15.23 11.37 8.78
CA PRO A 8 14.32 11.38 7.65
C PRO A 8 14.55 10.12 6.82
N PHE A 9 13.47 9.37 6.57
CA PHE A 9 13.50 8.24 5.66
C PHE A 9 13.74 8.75 4.24
N ASP A 10 14.94 8.49 3.70
CA ASP A 10 15.27 8.78 2.31
C ASP A 10 14.45 7.83 1.43
N ILE A 11 13.50 8.33 0.65
CA ILE A 11 12.73 7.49 -0.28
C ILE A 11 13.45 7.32 -1.63
N ASP A 12 14.41 8.18 -1.95
CA ASP A 12 15.04 8.24 -3.27
C ASP A 12 15.94 7.02 -3.52
N HIS A 13 16.53 6.46 -2.46
CA HIS A 13 17.26 5.19 -2.53
C HIS A 13 16.40 3.97 -2.92
N LEU A 14 15.05 4.10 -2.92
CA LEU A 14 14.13 3.07 -3.41
C LEU A 14 13.88 3.12 -4.92
N GLU A 15 14.50 4.09 -5.61
CA GLU A 15 14.30 4.41 -7.02
C GLU A 15 12.82 4.63 -7.42
N PRO A 16 12.08 5.52 -6.74
CA PRO A 16 10.70 5.79 -7.10
C PRO A 16 10.62 6.64 -8.39
N VAL A 17 9.61 6.36 -9.21
CA VAL A 17 9.21 7.15 -10.37
C VAL A 17 7.71 7.41 -10.29
N THR A 18 7.29 8.61 -10.68
CA THR A 18 5.86 8.94 -10.76
C THR A 18 5.33 8.55 -12.14
N VAL A 19 4.28 7.75 -12.15
CA VAL A 19 3.59 7.27 -13.36
C VAL A 19 2.12 7.65 -13.26
N GLU A 20 1.63 8.36 -14.28
CA GLU A 20 0.21 8.64 -14.40
C GLU A 20 -0.50 7.44 -15.05
N VAL A 21 -1.57 6.95 -14.43
CA VAL A 21 -2.30 5.77 -14.89
C VAL A 21 -3.80 5.92 -14.68
N MET A 22 -4.60 5.34 -15.59
CA MET A 22 -6.04 5.18 -15.42
C MET A 22 -6.32 3.81 -14.79
N LEU A 23 -6.89 3.79 -13.59
CA LEU A 23 -7.24 2.57 -12.86
C LEU A 23 -8.73 2.53 -12.54
N ARG A 24 -9.32 1.34 -12.67
CA ARG A 24 -10.66 1.07 -12.14
C ARG A 24 -10.52 0.51 -10.72
N LEU A 25 -10.81 1.34 -9.73
CA LEU A 25 -10.58 1.04 -8.32
C LEU A 25 -11.87 0.68 -7.58
N PRO A 26 -11.82 -0.23 -6.58
CA PRO A 26 -12.96 -0.58 -5.77
C PRO A 26 -13.33 0.54 -4.80
N ARG A 27 -14.54 0.46 -4.22
CA ARG A 27 -14.88 1.26 -3.05
C ARG A 27 -14.23 0.65 -1.81
N LEU A 28 -13.25 1.36 -1.26
CA LEU A 28 -12.71 1.11 0.07
C LEU A 28 -13.16 2.21 1.04
N THR A 29 -13.51 1.80 2.25
CA THR A 29 -13.85 2.69 3.35
C THR A 29 -12.61 3.02 4.18
N THR A 30 -12.72 4.06 5.00
CA THR A 30 -11.67 4.38 5.99
C THR A 30 -11.46 3.23 6.96
N ASP A 31 -12.52 2.49 7.32
CA ASP A 31 -12.42 1.34 8.21
C ASP A 31 -11.64 0.18 7.59
N ASP A 32 -11.81 -0.10 6.29
CA ASP A 32 -11.01 -1.11 5.57
C ASP A 32 -9.52 -0.77 5.63
N THR A 33 -9.17 0.50 5.36
CA THR A 33 -7.78 0.96 5.41
C THR A 33 -7.21 0.96 6.83
N ARG A 34 -8.04 1.28 7.83
CA ARG A 34 -7.65 1.27 9.24
C ARG A 34 -7.37 -0.15 9.71
N GLU A 35 -8.24 -1.11 9.38
CA GLU A 35 -8.04 -2.52 9.74
C GLU A 35 -6.80 -3.07 9.05
N ALA A 36 -6.58 -2.77 7.77
CA ALA A 36 -5.36 -3.15 7.06
C ALA A 36 -4.09 -2.56 7.70
N ALA A 37 -4.12 -1.28 8.10
CA ALA A 37 -2.99 -0.65 8.81
C ALA A 37 -2.70 -1.37 10.14
N GLN A 38 -3.74 -1.70 10.89
CA GLN A 38 -3.61 -2.44 12.15
C GLN A 38 -3.08 -3.85 11.93
N GLN A 39 -3.58 -4.56 10.91
CA GLN A 39 -3.11 -5.90 10.55
C GLN A 39 -1.63 -5.87 10.15
N PHE A 40 -1.23 -4.94 9.28
CA PHE A 40 0.16 -4.76 8.89
C PHE A 40 1.06 -4.55 10.11
N SER A 41 0.65 -3.62 10.99
CA SER A 41 1.39 -3.30 12.21
C SER A 41 1.47 -4.47 13.18
N ARG A 42 0.38 -5.23 13.34
CA ARG A 42 0.30 -6.42 14.21
C ARG A 42 1.23 -7.52 13.72
N VAL A 43 1.23 -7.83 12.43
CA VAL A 43 2.10 -8.87 11.87
C VAL A 43 3.56 -8.53 12.10
N LEU A 44 3.96 -7.29 11.82
CA LEU A 44 5.34 -6.86 12.05
C LEU A 44 5.70 -6.89 13.53
N ALA A 45 4.83 -6.38 14.41
CA ALA A 45 5.03 -6.45 15.85
C ALA A 45 5.18 -7.89 16.38
N SER A 46 4.43 -8.85 15.81
CA SER A 46 4.50 -10.26 16.23
C SER A 46 5.77 -10.99 15.79
N ALA A 47 6.43 -10.51 14.74
CA ALA A 47 7.60 -11.16 14.15
C ALA A 47 8.93 -10.47 14.49
N GLY A 48 8.87 -9.20 14.92
CA GLY A 48 10.01 -8.41 15.37
C GLY A 48 9.92 -8.00 16.84
N ALA A 49 9.37 -8.88 17.69
CA ALA A 49 9.31 -8.67 19.14
C ALA A 49 10.72 -8.76 19.74
N ASP A 50 11.52 -7.71 19.50
CA ASP A 50 12.49 -7.08 20.40
C ASP A 50 13.06 -5.77 19.78
N ASP A 51 13.02 -5.57 18.44
CA ASP A 51 13.76 -4.47 17.77
C ASP A 51 12.91 -3.37 17.07
N ILE A 52 11.61 -3.55 16.85
CA ILE A 52 10.81 -2.56 16.05
C ILE A 52 10.67 -1.20 16.76
N TYR A 53 10.64 -1.19 18.09
CA TYR A 53 10.68 0.04 18.87
C TYR A 53 12.04 0.73 18.81
N GLU A 54 13.12 -0.04 18.58
CA GLU A 54 14.48 0.49 18.43
C GLU A 54 14.76 0.97 17.00
N GLN A 55 14.04 0.45 16.01
CA GLN A 55 14.30 0.69 14.58
C GLN A 55 13.03 1.09 13.79
N PRO A 56 12.38 2.23 14.13
CA PRO A 56 11.20 2.71 13.41
C PRO A 56 11.48 3.02 11.92
N ALA A 57 12.74 3.31 11.57
CA ALA A 57 13.16 3.50 10.18
C ALA A 57 13.02 2.22 9.34
N ASP A 58 13.31 1.04 9.91
CA ASP A 58 13.17 -0.24 9.23
C ASP A 58 11.70 -0.55 8.93
N LEU A 59 10.79 -0.18 9.84
CA LEU A 59 9.34 -0.30 9.66
C LEU A 59 8.85 0.58 8.50
N ALA A 60 9.28 1.85 8.46
CA ALA A 60 8.94 2.76 7.37
C ALA A 60 9.52 2.28 6.03
N CYS A 61 10.74 1.72 6.06
CA CYS A 61 11.41 1.17 4.89
C CYS A 61 10.67 -0.03 4.31
N ILE A 62 10.33 -1.03 5.14
CA ILE A 62 9.62 -2.21 4.66
C ILE A 62 8.23 -1.85 4.14
N LEU A 63 7.49 -0.97 4.82
CA LEU A 63 6.19 -0.49 4.35
C LEU A 63 6.32 0.19 2.98
N SER A 64 7.28 1.11 2.83
CA SER A 64 7.49 1.84 1.58
C SER A 64 7.82 0.89 0.42
N ARG A 65 8.70 -0.10 0.66
CA ARG A 65 9.04 -1.12 -0.35
C ARG A 65 7.83 -1.97 -0.73
N CYS A 66 7.01 -2.36 0.24
CA CYS A 66 5.78 -3.12 0.00
C CYS A 66 4.77 -2.30 -0.83
N LEU A 67 4.60 -1.02 -0.52
CA LEU A 67 3.72 -0.12 -1.30
C LEU A 67 4.23 0.05 -2.75
N LEU A 68 5.54 0.22 -2.94
CA LEU A 68 6.15 0.27 -4.28
C LEU A 68 5.99 -1.06 -5.03
N ALA A 69 6.10 -2.20 -4.36
CA ALA A 69 5.87 -3.50 -4.98
C ALA A 69 4.41 -3.66 -5.45
N VAL A 70 3.45 -3.19 -4.66
CA VAL A 70 2.03 -3.14 -5.07
C VAL A 70 1.83 -2.19 -6.26
N ALA A 71 2.51 -1.05 -6.27
CA ALA A 71 2.45 -0.12 -7.40
C ALA A 71 3.02 -0.74 -8.69
N ASP A 72 4.14 -1.47 -8.62
CA ASP A 72 4.70 -2.25 -9.76
C ASP A 72 3.67 -3.26 -10.28
N GLU A 73 3.02 -4.02 -9.39
CA GLU A 73 2.00 -5.00 -9.79
C GLU A 73 0.73 -4.34 -10.36
N LEU A 74 0.31 -3.18 -9.85
CA LEU A 74 -0.78 -2.40 -10.44
C LEU A 74 -0.47 -1.94 -11.87
N LEU A 75 0.78 -1.64 -12.19
CA LEU A 75 1.19 -1.26 -13.54
C LEU A 75 1.30 -2.47 -14.48
N GLN A 76 1.81 -3.59 -13.98
CA GLN A 76 2.06 -4.79 -14.80
C GLN A 76 0.81 -5.64 -15.02
N ASN A 77 0.04 -5.89 -13.95
CA ASN A 77 -1.13 -6.76 -13.97
C ASN A 77 -2.20 -6.33 -12.95
N PRO A 78 -2.88 -5.19 -13.20
CA PRO A 78 -3.87 -4.66 -12.26
C PRO A 78 -5.02 -5.63 -12.01
N HIS A 79 -5.39 -6.46 -13.00
CA HIS A 79 -6.49 -7.42 -12.85
C HIS A 79 -6.21 -8.48 -11.78
N ASN A 80 -4.97 -8.98 -11.70
CA ASN A 80 -4.60 -9.97 -10.69
C ASN A 80 -4.77 -9.40 -9.28
N LEU A 81 -4.17 -8.23 -9.04
CA LEU A 81 -4.19 -7.58 -7.73
C LEU A 81 -5.59 -7.12 -7.34
N LEU A 82 -6.33 -6.55 -8.27
CA LEU A 82 -7.67 -6.03 -8.02
C LEU A 82 -8.74 -7.14 -7.90
N SER A 83 -8.45 -8.37 -8.35
CA SER A 83 -9.37 -9.51 -8.19
C SER A 83 -9.74 -9.81 -6.72
N LEU A 84 -8.89 -9.39 -5.78
CA LEU A 84 -9.14 -9.48 -4.33
C LEU A 84 -10.38 -8.70 -3.88
N PHE A 85 -10.86 -7.75 -4.69
CA PHE A 85 -11.97 -6.86 -4.36
C PHE A 85 -13.26 -7.18 -5.13
N CYS A 86 -13.39 -8.36 -5.75
CA CYS A 86 -14.59 -8.72 -6.53
C CYS A 86 -15.85 -8.98 -5.68
N SER A 87 -15.75 -8.98 -4.35
CA SER A 87 -16.90 -9.18 -3.45
C SER A 87 -17.86 -7.97 -3.48
N PRO A 88 -19.19 -8.17 -3.35
CA PRO A 88 -20.18 -7.09 -3.41
C PRO A 88 -19.96 -5.94 -2.42
N GLN A 89 -19.26 -6.17 -1.32
CA GLN A 89 -18.93 -5.15 -0.31
C GLN A 89 -18.01 -4.05 -0.84
N TYR A 90 -17.27 -4.31 -1.94
CA TYR A 90 -16.32 -3.37 -2.55
C TYR A 90 -16.90 -2.64 -3.77
N GLU A 91 -18.18 -2.86 -4.07
CA GLU A 91 -18.92 -2.08 -5.06
C GLU A 91 -19.35 -0.71 -4.49
N PRO A 92 -19.54 0.31 -5.34
CA PRO A 92 -19.26 0.32 -6.78
C PRO A 92 -17.77 0.55 -7.09
N TRP A 93 -17.34 0.11 -8.27
CA TRP A 93 -16.02 0.45 -8.83
C TRP A 93 -16.02 1.78 -9.59
N PHE A 94 -14.91 2.51 -9.51
CA PHE A 94 -14.75 3.82 -10.13
C PHE A 94 -13.49 3.87 -10.99
N GLU A 95 -13.62 4.41 -12.20
CA GLU A 95 -12.45 4.76 -13.02
C GLU A 95 -11.82 6.06 -12.53
N ARG A 96 -10.49 6.07 -12.35
CA ARG A 96 -9.74 7.18 -11.79
C ARG A 96 -8.41 7.36 -12.48
N ARG A 97 -8.04 8.63 -12.69
CA ARG A 97 -6.67 9.04 -13.00
C ARG A 97 -5.88 9.09 -11.70
N CYS A 98 -4.77 8.38 -11.64
CA CYS A 98 -3.92 8.27 -10.47
C CYS A 98 -2.48 8.64 -10.82
N ASP A 99 -1.87 9.48 -9.99
CA ASP A 99 -0.42 9.66 -9.96
C ASP A 99 0.15 8.60 -9.02
N LEU A 100 0.72 7.54 -9.59
CA LEU A 100 1.23 6.40 -8.86
C LEU A 100 2.74 6.54 -8.68
N LEU A 101 3.19 6.51 -7.43
CA LEU A 101 4.60 6.34 -7.13
C LEU A 101 4.94 4.84 -7.27
N ALA A 102 5.68 4.48 -8.30
CA ALA A 102 6.08 3.11 -8.62
C ALA A 102 7.61 2.99 -8.64
N PRO A 103 8.19 1.80 -8.45
CA PRO A 103 9.64 1.65 -8.57
C PRO A 103 10.06 1.71 -10.04
N SER A 104 11.29 2.17 -10.29
CA SER A 104 11.96 1.98 -11.58
C SER A 104 12.07 0.47 -11.89
N ALA A 105 12.35 0.09 -13.15
CA ALA A 105 12.56 -1.32 -13.50
C ALA A 105 13.70 -1.98 -12.69
N ALA A 106 14.77 -1.23 -12.41
CA ALA A 106 15.87 -1.70 -11.56
C ALA A 106 15.44 -1.72 -10.07
N GLY A 107 14.80 -0.65 -9.61
CA GLY A 107 14.22 -0.53 -8.28
C GLY A 107 13.23 -1.65 -7.95
N ALA A 108 12.43 -2.13 -8.90
CA ALA A 108 11.43 -3.17 -8.67
C ALA A 108 12.08 -4.48 -8.22
N ALA A 109 13.16 -4.90 -8.89
CA ALA A 109 13.90 -6.10 -8.54
C ALA A 109 14.60 -5.96 -7.17
N VAL A 110 15.23 -4.81 -6.92
CA VAL A 110 15.91 -4.50 -5.66
C VAL A 110 14.93 -4.49 -4.49
N ASN A 111 13.78 -3.83 -4.66
CA ASN A 111 12.74 -3.73 -3.65
C ASN A 111 12.15 -5.10 -3.31
N ARG A 112 11.83 -5.93 -4.32
CA ARG A 112 11.33 -7.30 -4.09
C ARG A 112 12.34 -8.17 -3.33
N ALA A 113 13.62 -8.11 -3.70
CA ALA A 113 14.67 -8.86 -3.00
C ALA A 113 14.83 -8.39 -1.55
N ALA A 114 14.81 -7.08 -1.31
CA ALA A 114 14.91 -6.50 0.04
C ALA A 114 13.69 -6.88 0.92
N ILE A 115 12.48 -6.88 0.36
CA ILE A 115 11.28 -7.35 1.08
C ILE A 115 11.47 -8.79 1.50
N ALA A 116 11.80 -9.70 0.57
CA ALA A 116 11.99 -11.11 0.87
C ALA A 116 13.08 -11.32 1.96
N SER A 117 14.23 -10.66 1.81
CA SER A 117 15.31 -10.74 2.79
C SER A 117 14.91 -10.24 4.18
N THR A 118 14.13 -9.16 4.26
CA THR A 118 13.65 -8.63 5.54
C THR A 118 12.65 -9.58 6.20
N LEU A 119 11.70 -10.13 5.43
CA LEU A 119 10.71 -11.07 5.96
C LEU A 119 11.36 -12.38 6.42
N ASP A 120 12.39 -12.85 5.71
CA ASP A 120 13.18 -14.03 6.10
C ASP A 120 13.98 -13.77 7.38
N ARG A 121 14.66 -12.61 7.46
CA ARG A 121 15.41 -12.18 8.65
C ARG A 121 14.52 -12.07 9.88
N TRP A 122 13.30 -11.59 9.71
CA TRP A 122 12.28 -11.48 10.76
C TRP A 122 11.49 -12.78 10.99
N GLN A 123 11.86 -13.86 10.29
CA GLN A 123 11.24 -15.19 10.43
C GLN A 123 9.70 -15.15 10.29
N ILE A 124 9.21 -14.29 9.40
CA ILE A 124 7.79 -14.16 9.11
C ILE A 124 7.35 -15.45 8.40
N ASP A 125 6.40 -16.17 8.99
CA ASP A 125 5.80 -17.36 8.37
C ASP A 125 4.90 -17.02 7.16
N ASP A 126 4.55 -18.02 6.36
CA ASP A 126 3.77 -17.82 5.13
C ASP A 126 2.38 -17.22 5.38
N ALA A 127 1.72 -17.59 6.49
CA ALA A 127 0.41 -17.04 6.81
C ALA A 127 0.51 -15.54 7.10
N ASN A 128 1.53 -15.13 7.85
CA ASN A 128 1.83 -13.73 8.14
C ASN A 128 2.31 -12.97 6.90
N ARG A 129 3.05 -13.60 5.98
CA ARG A 129 3.38 -13.01 4.67
C ARG A 129 2.12 -12.70 3.87
N HIS A 130 1.18 -13.65 3.80
CA HIS A 130 -0.11 -13.42 3.13
C HIS A 130 -0.91 -12.29 3.76
N LEU A 131 -0.92 -12.20 5.09
CA LEU A 131 -1.59 -11.11 5.81
C LEU A 131 -0.93 -9.76 5.54
N LEU A 132 0.41 -9.68 5.47
CA LEU A 132 1.14 -8.47 5.11
C LEU A 132 0.83 -8.05 3.68
N THR A 133 0.95 -8.96 2.71
CA THR A 133 0.63 -8.66 1.31
C THR A 133 -0.79 -8.15 1.15
N SER A 134 -1.78 -8.83 1.75
CA SER A 134 -3.18 -8.41 1.68
C SER A 134 -3.39 -7.03 2.31
N ALA A 135 -2.79 -6.78 3.48
CA ALA A 135 -2.88 -5.49 4.15
C ALA A 135 -2.23 -4.37 3.32
N THR A 136 -1.04 -4.59 2.76
CA THR A 136 -0.37 -3.62 1.88
C THR A 136 -1.20 -3.31 0.64
N ILE A 137 -1.83 -4.32 0.03
CA ILE A 137 -2.72 -4.11 -1.13
C ILE A 137 -3.89 -3.21 -0.76
N ILE A 138 -4.58 -3.49 0.35
CA ILE A 138 -5.70 -2.65 0.82
C ILE A 138 -5.23 -1.22 1.13
N LEU A 139 -4.05 -1.06 1.76
CA LEU A 139 -3.48 0.26 2.05
C LEU A 139 -3.16 1.04 0.77
N ALA A 140 -2.50 0.42 -0.20
CA ALA A 140 -2.16 1.05 -1.47
C ALA A 140 -3.42 1.44 -2.25
N VAL A 141 -4.32 0.50 -2.50
CA VAL A 141 -5.56 0.74 -3.24
C VAL A 141 -6.46 1.74 -2.51
N GLY A 142 -6.55 1.64 -1.19
CA GLY A 142 -7.29 2.56 -0.34
C GLY A 142 -6.71 3.98 -0.38
N SER A 143 -5.38 4.12 -0.41
CA SER A 143 -4.72 5.41 -0.57
C SER A 143 -5.06 6.06 -1.91
N LEU A 144 -5.07 5.30 -3.01
CA LEU A 144 -5.47 5.79 -4.33
C LEU A 144 -6.97 6.18 -4.37
N GLY A 145 -7.81 5.42 -3.67
CA GLY A 145 -9.24 5.72 -3.52
C GLY A 145 -9.53 6.97 -2.67
N THR A 146 -8.64 7.33 -1.75
CA THR A 146 -8.84 8.42 -0.78
C THR A 146 -8.08 9.70 -1.11
N ILE A 147 -6.86 9.62 -1.67
CA ILE A 147 -6.06 10.77 -2.11
C ILE A 147 -6.73 11.49 -3.29
N GLY A 148 -7.55 10.78 -4.07
CA GLY A 148 -8.45 11.38 -5.07
C GLY A 148 -9.65 12.14 -4.50
N ARG A 149 -9.82 12.27 -3.18
CA ARG A 149 -10.80 13.19 -2.55
C ARG A 149 -10.26 14.61 -2.43
N LEU A 150 -9.40 15.05 -3.34
CA LEU A 150 -9.33 16.47 -3.64
C LEU A 150 -10.69 16.90 -4.23
N PRO A 151 -11.25 18.05 -3.84
CA PRO A 151 -12.61 18.46 -4.18
C PRO A 151 -12.72 18.81 -5.67
N MET A 152 -12.76 17.82 -6.56
CA MET A 152 -12.92 18.02 -8.00
C MET A 152 -13.61 16.85 -8.72
N GLN A 153 -14.29 15.95 -8.02
CA GLN A 153 -15.28 15.08 -8.64
C GLN A 153 -16.64 15.42 -8.08
N VAL A 154 -17.31 16.37 -8.76
CA VAL A 154 -18.74 16.59 -8.63
C VAL A 154 -19.40 15.23 -8.85
N GLN A 155 -19.94 14.65 -7.77
CA GLN A 155 -20.95 13.60 -7.88
C GLN A 155 -21.95 14.11 -8.92
N PRO A 156 -22.23 13.39 -10.03
CA PRO A 156 -23.33 13.79 -10.88
C PRO A 156 -24.55 13.83 -9.98
N GLU A 157 -25.06 15.05 -9.76
CA GLU A 157 -26.30 15.27 -9.04
C GLU A 157 -27.29 14.31 -9.67
N THR A 158 -27.86 13.44 -8.85
CA THR A 158 -29.06 12.70 -9.19
C THR A 158 -30.01 13.76 -9.71
N GLN A 159 -30.14 13.87 -11.03
CA GLN A 159 -31.14 14.71 -11.65
C GLN A 159 -32.45 14.21 -11.07
N ALA A 160 -32.98 15.00 -10.13
CA ALA A 160 -34.37 14.94 -9.78
C ALA A 160 -35.10 15.18 -11.10
N MET A 161 -35.50 14.08 -11.73
CA MET A 161 -36.42 14.09 -12.84
C MET A 161 -37.68 14.80 -12.34
N ASN A 162 -38.04 15.88 -13.04
CA ASN A 162 -39.32 16.55 -12.93
C ASN A 162 -40.50 15.56 -13.03
#